data_AF-A0ABD5DV39-F1
#
_entry.id   AF-A0ABD5DV39-F1
#
_cell.length_a   1.000
_cell.length_b   1.000
_cell.length_c   1.000
_cell.angle_alpha   90.00
_cell.angle_beta   90.00
_cell.angle_gamma   90.00
#
_symmetry.space_group_name_H-M   'P 1'
#
loop_
_entity.id
_entity.type
_entity.pdbx_description
1 polymer ?
#
loop_
_entity_poly.entity_id
_entity_poly.type
_entity_poly.pdbx_seq_one_letter_code
_entity_poly.pdbx_strand_id
1 'polypeptide(L)'
;IDSPGVREFGLWHLEAEQITNGFVEFHDYLGRCKYRACKHDTDPGCALREAVENGKIAESRFENYHRILESMAQVQVKTRKNFSSSDD
;
A
#
# COMPACT_ATOMS: atom_id res chain seq x y z
N ILE A 1 14.38 -25.66 9.54
CA ILE A 1 14.48 -24.23 9.89
C ILE A 1 13.23 -23.90 10.67
N ASP A 2 13.37 -23.70 11.98
CA ASP A 2 12.27 -23.31 12.85
C ASP A 2 12.48 -21.81 13.14
N SER A 3 11.62 -20.96 12.57
CA SER A 3 11.74 -19.51 12.67
C SER A 3 10.87 -19.02 13.84
N PRO A 4 11.44 -18.42 14.89
CA PRO A 4 10.66 -17.88 16.00
C PRO A 4 9.65 -16.85 15.49
N GLY A 5 8.43 -16.88 16.03
CA GLY A 5 7.28 -16.11 15.56
C GLY A 5 7.57 -14.62 15.43
N VAL A 6 7.71 -14.15 14.20
CA VAL A 6 7.81 -12.73 13.88
C VAL A 6 6.46 -12.08 14.16
N ARG A 7 6.41 -11.23 15.19
CA ARG A 7 5.19 -10.50 15.58
C ARG A 7 5.07 -9.14 14.92
N GLU A 8 6.17 -8.61 14.37
CA GLU A 8 6.22 -7.28 13.78
C GLU A 8 7.17 -7.30 12.59
N PHE A 9 6.69 -6.88 11.42
CA PHE A 9 7.47 -6.81 10.19
C PHE A 9 7.38 -5.39 9.61
N GLY A 10 8.54 -4.83 9.29
CA GLY A 10 8.65 -3.45 8.84
C GLY A 10 8.61 -3.28 7.34
N LEU A 11 7.58 -2.62 6.82
CA LEU A 11 7.44 -2.35 5.38
C LEU A 11 7.99 -0.97 4.97
N TRP A 12 8.63 -0.23 5.87
CA TRP A 12 9.13 1.14 5.65
C TRP A 12 10.20 1.29 4.56
N HIS A 13 10.84 0.19 4.17
CA HIS A 13 11.86 0.16 3.12
C HIS A 13 11.27 -0.08 1.71
N LEU A 14 9.95 -0.32 1.62
CA LEU A 14 9.27 -0.55 0.35
C LEU A 14 8.64 0.75 -0.16
N GLU A 15 8.59 0.88 -1.47
CA GLU A 15 7.82 1.92 -2.16
C GLU A 15 6.37 1.48 -2.36
N ALA A 16 5.46 2.43 -2.52
CA ALA A 16 4.03 2.15 -2.74
C ALA A 16 3.79 1.22 -3.96
N GLU A 17 4.60 1.36 -5.01
CA GLU A 17 4.54 0.50 -6.19
C GLU A 17 4.95 -0.95 -5.87
N GLN A 18 5.92 -1.16 -4.97
CA GLN A 18 6.32 -2.50 -4.54
C GLN A 18 5.23 -3.16 -3.70
N ILE A 19 4.55 -2.39 -2.85
CA ILE A 19 3.37 -2.87 -2.12
C ILE A 19 2.27 -3.26 -3.11
N THR A 20 1.98 -2.39 -4.09
CA THR A 20 0.97 -2.64 -5.13
C THR A 20 1.28 -3.93 -5.89
N ASN A 21 2.53 -4.14 -6.29
CA ASN A 21 2.99 -5.38 -6.94
C ASN A 21 3.00 -6.59 -6.00
N GLY A 22 2.93 -6.42 -4.69
CA GLY A 22 2.84 -7.51 -3.72
C GLY A 22 1.45 -8.15 -3.62
N PHE A 23 0.41 -7.49 -4.14
CA PHE A 23 -0.94 -8.06 -4.23
C PHE A 23 -1.10 -8.74 -5.59
N VAL A 24 -1.00 -10.08 -5.61
CA VAL A 24 -1.05 -10.88 -6.84
C VAL A 24 -2.35 -10.69 -7.61
N GLU A 25 -3.46 -10.48 -6.90
CA GLU A 25 -4.77 -10.25 -7.51
C GLU A 25 -4.86 -8.91 -8.28
N PHE A 26 -3.92 -7.99 -8.06
CA PHE A 26 -3.91 -6.69 -8.74
C PHE A 26 -3.27 -6.77 -10.12
N HIS A 27 -2.35 -7.74 -10.34
CA HIS A 27 -1.51 -7.80 -11.55
C HIS A 27 -2.31 -7.76 -12.84
N ASP A 28 -3.46 -8.43 -12.89
CA ASP A 28 -4.32 -8.47 -14.06
C ASP A 28 -4.93 -7.10 -14.42
N TYR A 29 -4.98 -6.16 -13.47
CA TYR A 29 -5.62 -4.84 -13.58
C TYR A 29 -4.62 -3.68 -13.59
N LEU A 30 -3.35 -3.91 -13.22
CA LEU A 30 -2.32 -2.88 -13.27
C LEU A 30 -2.12 -2.38 -14.71
N GLY A 31 -1.96 -1.06 -14.86
CA GLY A 31 -1.86 -0.41 -16.16
C GLY A 31 -3.19 -0.29 -16.93
N ARG A 32 -4.30 -0.84 -16.44
CA ARG A 32 -5.64 -0.69 -17.06
C ARG A 32 -6.45 0.48 -16.51
N CYS A 33 -5.90 1.21 -15.54
CA CYS A 33 -6.54 2.42 -15.03
C CYS A 33 -6.58 3.51 -16.10
N LYS A 34 -7.62 4.36 -16.04
CA LYS A 34 -7.79 5.50 -16.94
C LYS A 34 -6.59 6.45 -16.95
N TYR A 35 -5.94 6.62 -15.79
CA TYR A 35 -4.77 7.48 -15.63
C TYR A 35 -3.53 6.65 -15.28
N ARG A 36 -2.38 7.03 -15.88
CA ARG A 36 -1.09 6.37 -15.62
C ARG A 36 -0.57 6.59 -14.19
N ALA A 37 -0.93 7.72 -13.57
CA ALA A 37 -0.57 8.07 -12.20
C ALA A 37 -1.76 7.85 -11.23
N CYS A 38 -2.50 6.75 -11.42
CA CYS A 38 -3.58 6.37 -10.52
C CYS A 38 -3.01 5.99 -9.15
N LYS A 39 -3.53 6.58 -8.09
CA LYS A 39 -3.23 6.23 -6.69
C LYS A 39 -4.09 5.07 -6.19
N HIS A 40 -5.03 4.62 -7.01
CA HIS A 40 -5.94 3.52 -6.75
C HIS A 40 -6.84 3.74 -5.52
N ASP A 41 -7.06 4.99 -5.11
CA ASP A 41 -7.89 5.35 -3.97
C ASP A 41 -9.23 5.95 -4.44
N THR A 42 -9.26 7.27 -4.59
CA THR A 42 -10.45 8.02 -5.04
C THR A 42 -10.43 8.39 -6.52
N ASP A 43 -9.42 7.95 -7.28
CA ASP A 43 -9.25 8.32 -8.69
C ASP A 43 -10.39 7.77 -9.57
N PRO A 44 -11.00 8.57 -10.46
CA PRO A 44 -12.03 8.09 -11.37
C PRO A 44 -11.45 7.16 -12.45
N GLY A 45 -12.14 6.05 -12.74
CA GLY A 45 -11.68 5.04 -13.71
C GLY A 45 -10.51 4.18 -13.24
N CYS A 46 -10.46 3.89 -11.93
CA CYS A 46 -9.50 2.95 -11.35
C CYS A 46 -9.96 1.51 -11.61
N ALA A 47 -9.18 0.76 -12.40
CA ALA A 47 -9.48 -0.63 -12.73
C ALA A 47 -9.49 -1.55 -11.50
N LEU A 48 -8.69 -1.24 -10.47
CA LEU A 48 -8.71 -2.00 -9.21
C LEU A 48 -10.01 -1.78 -8.44
N ARG A 49 -10.49 -0.54 -8.35
CA ARG A 49 -11.74 -0.24 -7.66
C ARG A 49 -12.94 -0.85 -8.39
N GLU A 50 -12.96 -0.76 -9.72
CA GLU A 50 -13.98 -1.44 -10.54
C GLU A 50 -13.93 -2.96 -10.33
N ALA A 51 -12.74 -3.57 -10.24
CA ALA A 51 -12.60 -5.00 -9.96
C ALA A 51 -13.11 -5.38 -8.56
N VAL A 52 -12.97 -4.51 -7.57
CA VAL A 52 -13.55 -4.68 -6.23
C VAL A 52 -15.08 -4.59 -6.28
N GLU A 53 -15.63 -3.57 -6.95
CA GLU A 53 -17.08 -3.40 -7.12
C GLU A 53 -17.74 -4.59 -7.84
N ASN A 54 -17.00 -5.20 -8.78
CA ASN A 54 -17.43 -6.41 -9.49
C ASN A 54 -17.15 -7.73 -8.75
N GLY A 55 -16.61 -7.67 -7.51
CA GLY A 55 -16.30 -8.84 -6.70
C GLY A 55 -15.13 -9.71 -7.20
N LYS A 56 -14.32 -9.19 -8.12
CA LYS A 56 -13.13 -9.89 -8.65
C LYS A 56 -11.92 -9.76 -7.71
N ILE A 57 -11.86 -8.66 -6.96
CA ILE A 57 -10.93 -8.45 -5.85
C ILE A 57 -11.78 -8.38 -4.58
N ALA A 58 -11.35 -9.07 -3.52
CA ALA A 58 -12.04 -8.98 -2.24
C ALA A 58 -11.89 -7.58 -1.63
N GLU A 59 -13.00 -6.98 -1.18
CA GLU A 59 -13.02 -5.66 -0.54
C GLU A 59 -12.01 -5.57 0.62
N SER A 60 -11.97 -6.58 1.49
CA SER A 60 -11.02 -6.64 2.61
C SER A 60 -9.55 -6.62 2.18
N ARG A 61 -9.22 -7.13 0.98
CA ARG A 61 -7.86 -7.09 0.44
C ARG A 61 -7.50 -5.69 -0.03
N PHE A 62 -8.43 -5.02 -0.69
CA PHE A 62 -8.29 -3.64 -1.13
C PHE A 62 -8.20 -2.65 0.05
N GLU A 63 -9.03 -2.84 1.09
CA GLU A 63 -8.93 -2.07 2.33
C GLU A 63 -7.58 -2.26 3.03
N ASN A 64 -7.09 -3.50 3.11
CA ASN A 64 -5.79 -3.79 3.70
C ASN A 64 -4.64 -3.15 2.92
N TYR A 65 -4.72 -3.12 1.59
CA TYR A 65 -3.76 -2.41 0.74
C TYR A 65 -3.66 -0.93 1.13
N HIS A 66 -4.80 -0.23 1.25
CA HIS A 66 -4.80 1.17 1.68
C HIS A 66 -4.30 1.36 3.11
N ARG A 67 -4.67 0.46 4.03
CA ARG A 67 -4.19 0.50 5.42
C ARG A 67 -2.68 0.37 5.51
N ILE A 68 -2.08 -0.51 4.69
CA ILE A 68 -0.62 -0.66 4.61
C ILE A 68 0.02 0.64 4.11
N LEU A 69 -0.47 1.22 3.00
CA LEU A 69 0.04 2.49 2.47
C LEU A 69 -0.05 3.62 3.50
N GLU A 70 -1.17 3.73 4.21
CA GLU A 70 -1.37 4.73 5.26
C GLU A 70 -0.38 4.53 6.41
N SER A 71 -0.20 3.29 6.88
CA SER A 71 0.75 2.97 7.95
C SER A 71 2.18 3.36 7.58
N MET A 72 2.58 3.18 6.32
CA MET A 72 3.89 3.57 5.82
C MET A 72 4.07 5.09 5.82
N ALA A 73 3.04 5.84 5.41
CA ALA A 73 3.05 7.30 5.48
C ALA A 73 3.20 7.80 6.92
N GLN A 74 2.52 7.17 7.89
CA GLN A 74 2.61 7.54 9.30
C GLN A 74 3.99 7.24 9.91
N VAL A 75 4.61 6.11 9.54
CA VAL A 75 5.96 5.73 10.00
C VAL A 75 7.00 6.73 9.50
N GLN A 76 6.94 7.13 8.22
CA GLN A 76 7.88 8.11 7.66
C GLN A 76 7.80 9.48 8.35
N VAL A 77 6.61 9.91 8.77
CA VAL A 77 6.43 11.16 9.52
C VAL A 77 7.10 11.12 10.89
N LYS A 78 7.06 9.97 11.58
CA LYS A 78 7.72 9.79 12.89
C LYS A 78 9.24 9.79 12.74
N THR A 79 9.79 9.09 11.74
CA THR A 79 11.24 9.07 11.49
C THR A 79 11.80 10.47 11.21
N ARG A 80 11.09 11.30 10.44
CA ARG A 80 11.52 12.68 10.13
C ARG A 80 11.45 13.62 11.34
N LYS A 81 10.46 13.46 12.23
CA LYS A 81 10.35 14.26 13.45
C LYS A 81 11.43 13.95 14.48
N ASN A 82 11.92 12.71 14.53
CA ASN A 82 12.95 12.29 15.49
C ASN A 82 14.35 12.89 15.26
N PHE A 83 14.60 13.55 14.12
CA PHE A 83 15.88 14.20 13.81
C PHE A 83 15.91 15.72 14.10
N SER A 84 14.84 16.29 14.67
CA SER A 84 14.70 17.74 14.94
C SER A 84 14.75 18.09 16.44
N SER A 85 15.54 17.37 17.25
CA SER A 85 15.73 17.71 18.66
C SER A 85 17.19 17.48 19.08
N SER A 86 18.08 18.31 18.55
CA SER A 86 19.38 18.68 19.10
C SER A 86 19.90 19.84 18.24
N ASP A 87 19.71 21.07 18.72
CA ASP A 87 20.49 22.30 18.43
C ASP A 87 19.63 23.52 18.86
N ASP A 88 19.53 23.70 20.18
CA ASP A 88 19.95 24.89 20.98
C ASP A 88 19.61 24.63 22.47
#